data_AF-Q9R0F1-F1
#
_entry.id   AF-Q9R0F1-F1
#
_cell.length_a   1.000
_cell.length_b   1.000
_cell.length_c   1.000
_cell.angle_alpha   90.00
_cell.angle_beta   90.00
_cell.angle_gamma   90.00
#
_symmetry.space_group_name_H-M   'P 1'
#
loop_
_entity.id
_entity.type
_entity.pdbx_description
1 polymer ?
#
loop_
_entity_poly.entity_id
_entity_poly.type
_entity_poly.pdbx_seq_one_letter_code
_entity_poly.pdbx_strand_id
1 'polypeptide(L)'
;PMYLFLGNLSFLEILYTSTVVPKMLEGFLQVAAISVTGCLTQFFIFGSLATAECFLLAVMAYDRFLAICYPLRYPLLMGPRWCMGLVVTAWLSGFMVDELVVVLMAQLRFCGSNRIDHFYCHFMPLVVLACSDPRVAQVTTFVLSVVPLTVPFGLILTS
;
A
#
# COMPACT_ATOMS: atom_id res chain seq x y z
N PRO A 1 22.63 -0.02 -7.53
CA PRO A 1 21.34 -0.68 -7.15
C PRO A 1 20.69 0.06 -5.97
N MET A 2 21.36 0.14 -4.82
CA MET A 2 20.80 0.78 -3.61
C MET A 2 20.28 2.21 -3.81
N TYR A 3 21.06 3.12 -4.43
CA TYR A 3 20.59 4.51 -4.64
C TYR A 3 19.33 4.61 -5.50
N LEU A 4 19.15 3.68 -6.45
CA LEU A 4 17.95 3.62 -7.28
C LEU A 4 16.73 3.23 -6.42
N PHE A 5 16.87 2.24 -5.54
CA PHE A 5 15.81 1.86 -4.61
C PHE A 5 15.49 2.98 -3.60
N LEU A 6 16.53 3.62 -3.05
CA LEU A 6 16.37 4.73 -2.11
C LEU A 6 15.63 5.92 -2.74
N GLY A 7 15.97 6.27 -3.99
CA GLY A 7 15.28 7.34 -4.72
C GLY A 7 13.80 7.03 -4.96
N ASN A 8 13.46 5.78 -5.28
CA ASN A 8 12.06 5.36 -5.41
C ASN A 8 11.33 5.41 -4.06
N LEU A 9 11.97 4.98 -2.98
CA LEU A 9 11.39 5.04 -1.64
C LEU A 9 11.16 6.49 -1.20
N SER A 10 12.12 7.40 -1.41
CA SER A 10 11.93 8.83 -1.14
C SER A 10 10.79 9.43 -1.95
N PHE A 11 10.63 9.02 -3.21
CA PHE A 11 9.53 9.48 -4.05
C PHE A 11 8.17 8.98 -3.52
N LEU A 12 8.08 7.73 -3.07
CA LEU A 12 6.89 7.18 -2.43
C LEU A 12 6.53 7.94 -1.15
N GLU A 13 7.49 8.21 -0.28
CA GLU A 13 7.29 8.98 0.96
C GLU A 13 6.76 10.40 0.68
N ILE A 14 7.31 11.06 -0.34
CA ILE A 14 6.84 12.40 -0.74
C ILE A 14 5.40 12.31 -1.26
N LEU A 15 5.09 11.34 -2.11
CA LEU A 15 3.72 11.13 -2.60
C LEU A 15 2.75 10.81 -1.45
N TYR A 16 3.16 9.95 -0.53
CA TYR A 16 2.39 9.54 0.63
C TYR A 16 2.06 10.75 1.52
N THR A 17 3.08 11.51 1.91
CA THR A 17 2.89 12.71 2.74
C THR A 17 2.07 13.77 2.01
N SER A 18 2.33 14.02 0.72
CA SER A 18 1.60 15.02 -0.07
C SER A 18 0.11 14.70 -0.27
N THR A 19 -0.29 13.42 -0.22
CA THR A 19 -1.68 13.00 -0.44
C THR A 19 -2.46 12.86 0.87
N VAL A 20 -1.80 12.42 1.95
CA VAL A 20 -2.40 12.19 3.27
C VAL A 20 -2.50 13.49 4.07
N VAL A 21 -1.42 14.27 4.15
CA VAL A 21 -1.33 15.47 5.02
C VAL A 21 -2.40 16.52 4.69
N PRO A 22 -2.64 16.94 3.43
CA PRO A 22 -3.64 17.97 3.16
C PRO A 22 -5.06 17.51 3.48
N LYS A 23 -5.36 16.21 3.29
CA LYS A 23 -6.69 15.65 3.61
C LYS A 23 -6.93 15.51 5.10
N MET A 24 -5.90 15.12 5.87
CA MET A 24 -5.95 15.17 7.32
C MET A 24 -6.17 16.59 7.85
N LEU A 25 -5.50 17.57 7.25
CA LEU A 25 -5.58 18.97 7.68
C LEU A 25 -6.94 19.59 7.34
N GLU A 26 -7.49 19.28 6.15
CA GLU A 26 -8.83 19.69 5.71
C GLU A 26 -9.91 19.18 6.66
N GLY A 27 -9.85 17.90 7.04
CA GLY A 27 -10.72 17.37 8.08
C GLY A 27 -10.56 18.15 9.38
N PHE A 28 -9.33 18.48 9.81
CA PHE A 28 -9.12 19.05 11.17
C PHE A 28 -9.65 20.45 11.30
N LEU A 29 -9.68 21.18 10.19
CA LEU A 29 -10.14 22.56 10.14
C LEU A 29 -11.64 22.68 9.83
N GLN A 30 -12.25 21.69 9.17
CA GLN A 30 -13.68 21.68 8.86
C GLN A 30 -14.25 20.29 9.12
N VAL A 31 -15.44 20.20 9.73
CA VAL A 31 -16.25 18.96 9.73
C VAL A 31 -16.72 18.70 8.29
N ALA A 32 -15.77 18.28 7.45
CA ALA A 32 -15.93 18.05 6.04
C ALA A 32 -16.29 16.57 5.89
N ALA A 33 -17.56 16.31 5.60
CA ALA A 33 -18.00 14.97 5.24
C ALA A 33 -17.27 14.54 3.95
N ILE A 34 -16.42 13.52 4.05
CA ILE A 34 -15.77 12.91 2.89
C ILE A 34 -16.80 12.03 2.15
N SER A 35 -16.82 12.15 0.83
CA SER A 35 -17.62 11.24 -0.01
C SER A 35 -17.04 9.84 0.00
N VAL A 36 -17.88 8.81 -0.17
CA VAL A 36 -17.44 7.41 -0.27
C VAL A 36 -16.38 7.23 -1.35
N THR A 37 -16.51 7.92 -2.48
CA THR A 37 -15.51 7.89 -3.56
C THR A 37 -14.18 8.52 -3.13
N GLY A 38 -14.21 9.66 -2.42
CA GLY A 38 -12.99 10.28 -1.87
C GLY A 38 -12.27 9.37 -0.87
N CYS A 39 -13.05 8.72 0.00
CA CYS A 39 -12.60 7.71 0.97
C CYS A 39 -11.85 6.56 0.26
N LEU A 40 -12.48 5.96 -0.76
CA LEU A 40 -11.90 4.84 -1.52
C LEU A 40 -10.64 5.24 -2.28
N THR A 41 -10.62 6.44 -2.89
CA THR A 41 -9.42 6.93 -3.58
C THR A 41 -8.25 7.18 -2.63
N GLN A 42 -8.52 7.70 -1.43
CA GLN A 42 -7.48 7.91 -0.42
C GLN A 42 -6.93 6.58 0.09
N PHE A 43 -7.81 5.60 0.34
CA PHE A 43 -7.40 4.25 0.74
C PHE A 43 -6.55 3.57 -0.34
N PHE A 44 -6.96 3.66 -1.61
CA PHE A 44 -6.20 3.13 -2.74
C PHE A 44 -4.78 3.69 -2.81
N ILE A 45 -4.65 5.02 -2.78
CA ILE A 45 -3.36 5.70 -2.88
C ILE A 45 -2.49 5.35 -1.68
N PHE A 46 -3.04 5.44 -0.46
CA PHE A 46 -2.31 5.13 0.76
C PHE A 46 -1.82 3.69 0.80
N GLY A 47 -2.71 2.73 0.56
CA GLY A 47 -2.41 1.31 0.61
C GLY A 47 -1.36 0.92 -0.41
N SER A 48 -1.51 1.39 -1.65
CA SER A 48 -0.58 1.04 -2.75
C SER A 48 0.82 1.60 -2.52
N LEU A 49 0.94 2.81 -1.96
CA LEU A 49 2.22 3.40 -1.61
C LEU A 49 2.89 2.64 -0.45
N ALA A 50 2.14 2.32 0.61
CA ALA A 50 2.66 1.61 1.78
C ALA A 50 3.09 0.17 1.46
N THR A 51 2.33 -0.54 0.62
CA THR A 51 2.71 -1.89 0.17
C THR A 51 3.94 -1.85 -0.73
N ALA A 52 4.03 -0.90 -1.67
CA ALA A 52 5.23 -0.71 -2.49
C ALA A 52 6.47 -0.37 -1.65
N GLU A 53 6.33 0.46 -0.62
CA GLU A 53 7.39 0.78 0.34
C GLU A 53 7.91 -0.47 1.05
N CYS A 54 7.01 -1.31 1.59
CA CYS A 54 7.38 -2.56 2.26
C CYS A 54 8.19 -3.49 1.34
N PHE A 55 7.80 -3.64 0.09
CA PHE A 55 8.54 -4.46 -0.88
C PHE A 55 9.88 -3.84 -1.25
N LEU A 56 9.97 -2.51 -1.43
CA LEU A 56 11.26 -1.85 -1.68
C LEU A 56 12.21 -1.99 -0.50
N LEU A 57 11.72 -1.90 0.74
CA LEU A 57 12.52 -2.14 1.95
C LEU A 57 13.07 -3.58 1.96
N ALA A 58 12.26 -4.58 1.64
CA ALA A 58 12.71 -5.96 1.53
C ALA A 58 13.73 -6.16 0.40
N VAL A 59 13.54 -5.53 -0.75
CA VAL A 59 14.51 -5.60 -1.86
C VAL A 59 15.84 -4.96 -1.47
N MET A 60 15.84 -3.87 -0.70
CA MET A 60 17.07 -3.25 -0.19
C MET A 60 17.78 -4.14 0.84
N ALA A 61 17.05 -4.81 1.73
CA ALA A 61 17.62 -5.81 2.64
C ALA A 61 18.25 -6.97 1.85
N TYR A 62 17.55 -7.47 0.84
CA TYR A 62 18.03 -8.54 -0.04
C TYR A 62 19.27 -8.11 -0.86
N ASP A 63 19.32 -6.87 -1.35
CA ASP A 63 20.50 -6.30 -2.03
C ASP A 63 21.73 -6.33 -1.11
N ARG A 64 21.55 -5.93 0.16
CA ARG A 64 22.63 -5.96 1.16
C ARG A 64 23.08 -7.38 1.49
N PHE A 65 22.16 -8.32 1.63
CA PHE A 65 22.48 -9.73 1.82
C PHE A 65 23.32 -10.31 0.67
N LEU A 66 22.88 -10.09 -0.58
CA LEU A 66 23.62 -10.58 -1.75
C LEU A 66 25.02 -9.96 -1.87
N ALA A 67 25.16 -8.68 -1.54
CA ALA A 67 26.46 -8.00 -1.57
C ALA A 67 27.45 -8.60 -0.56
N ILE A 68 26.98 -9.04 0.62
CA ILE A 68 27.82 -9.59 1.69
C ILE A 68 28.08 -11.08 1.48
N CYS A 69 27.03 -11.88 1.26
CA CYS A 69 27.13 -13.34 1.22
C CYS A 69 27.57 -13.87 -0.15
N TYR A 70 27.34 -13.12 -1.24
CA TYR A 70 27.59 -13.59 -2.61
C TYR A 70 28.28 -12.54 -3.52
N PRO A 71 29.43 -11.97 -3.11
CA PRO A 71 30.06 -10.84 -3.80
C PRO A 71 30.41 -11.12 -5.28
N LEU A 72 30.82 -12.35 -5.60
CA LEU A 72 31.18 -12.75 -6.97
C LEU A 72 29.97 -12.86 -7.92
N ARG A 73 28.78 -13.13 -7.37
CA ARG A 73 27.53 -13.28 -8.15
C ARG A 73 26.69 -12.01 -8.13
N TYR A 74 26.91 -11.13 -7.16
CA TYR A 74 26.21 -9.86 -7.00
C TYR A 74 26.00 -9.05 -8.29
N PRO A 75 27.01 -8.78 -9.13
CA PRO A 75 26.80 -7.98 -10.35
C PRO A 75 25.90 -8.66 -11.40
N LEU A 76 25.78 -10.00 -11.35
CA LEU A 76 24.87 -10.76 -12.22
C LEU A 76 23.43 -10.71 -11.70
N LEU A 77 23.24 -10.87 -10.39
CA LEU A 77 21.91 -10.88 -9.74
C LEU A 77 21.32 -9.48 -9.53
N MET A 78 22.15 -8.47 -9.25
CA MET A 78 21.76 -7.07 -9.05
C MET A 78 22.22 -6.17 -10.20
N GLY A 79 22.06 -6.68 -11.43
CA GLY A 79 22.27 -5.90 -12.65
C GLY A 79 21.16 -4.85 -12.87
N PRO A 80 21.39 -3.81 -13.69
CA PRO A 80 20.44 -2.70 -13.87
C PRO A 80 19.04 -3.14 -14.33
N ARG A 81 18.97 -4.13 -15.22
CA ARG A 81 17.69 -4.70 -15.71
C ARG A 81 16.92 -5.41 -14.60
N TRP A 82 17.62 -6.18 -13.76
CA TRP A 82 17.04 -6.85 -12.61
C TRP A 82 16.54 -5.85 -11.57
N CYS A 83 17.34 -4.83 -11.24
CA CYS A 83 16.92 -3.78 -10.30
C CYS A 83 15.68 -3.03 -10.80
N MET A 84 15.62 -2.66 -12.08
CA MET A 84 14.43 -2.03 -12.65
C MET A 84 13.22 -2.95 -12.61
N GLY A 85 13.41 -4.24 -12.92
CA GLY A 85 12.36 -5.24 -12.78
C GLY A 85 11.81 -5.32 -11.36
N LEU A 86 12.69 -5.36 -10.35
CA LEU A 86 12.31 -5.40 -8.94
C LEU A 86 11.52 -4.16 -8.50
N VAL A 87 11.93 -2.96 -8.94
CA VAL A 87 11.18 -1.73 -8.69
C VAL A 87 9.79 -1.83 -9.31
N VAL A 88 9.71 -2.14 -10.61
CA VAL A 88 8.42 -2.24 -11.30
C VAL A 88 7.50 -3.25 -10.64
N THR A 89 8.02 -4.41 -10.22
CA THR A 89 7.23 -5.41 -9.51
C THR A 89 6.74 -4.92 -8.15
N ALA A 90 7.56 -4.18 -7.39
CA ALA A 90 7.15 -3.64 -6.09
C ALA A 90 6.00 -2.63 -6.22
N TRP A 91 6.08 -1.75 -7.23
CA TRP A 91 5.00 -0.82 -7.55
C TRP A 91 3.74 -1.53 -8.01
N LEU A 92 3.85 -2.46 -8.97
CA LEU A 92 2.71 -3.21 -9.50
C LEU A 92 2.02 -4.06 -8.42
N SER A 93 2.79 -4.69 -7.51
CA SER A 93 2.19 -5.47 -6.43
C SER A 93 1.33 -4.63 -5.51
N GLY A 94 1.74 -3.40 -5.21
CA GLY A 94 0.94 -2.50 -4.38
C GLY A 94 -0.34 -2.06 -5.07
N PHE A 95 -0.25 -1.62 -6.34
CA PHE A 95 -1.44 -1.23 -7.09
C PHE A 95 -2.44 -2.37 -7.25
N MET A 96 -2.00 -3.59 -7.57
CA MET A 96 -2.90 -4.72 -7.81
C MET A 96 -3.63 -5.16 -6.53
N VAL A 97 -2.94 -5.16 -5.39
CA VAL A 97 -3.53 -5.54 -4.10
C VAL A 97 -4.60 -4.53 -3.70
N ASP A 98 -4.26 -3.23 -3.72
CA ASP A 98 -5.17 -2.19 -3.26
C ASP A 98 -6.30 -1.90 -4.25
N GLU A 99 -6.09 -2.07 -5.56
CA GLU A 99 -7.15 -1.99 -6.56
C GLU A 99 -8.20 -3.08 -6.32
N LEU A 100 -7.77 -4.31 -6.05
CA LEU A 100 -8.69 -5.41 -5.74
C LEU A 100 -9.50 -5.13 -4.48
N VAL A 101 -8.86 -4.61 -3.42
CA VAL A 101 -9.56 -4.21 -2.19
C VAL A 101 -10.59 -3.12 -2.48
N VAL A 102 -10.23 -2.10 -3.26
CA VAL A 102 -11.12 -0.97 -3.58
C VAL A 102 -12.29 -1.42 -4.44
N VAL A 103 -12.09 -2.29 -5.43
CA VAL A 103 -13.16 -2.85 -6.27
C VAL A 103 -14.13 -3.65 -5.41
N LEU A 104 -13.62 -4.50 -4.50
CA LEU A 104 -14.48 -5.25 -3.58
C LEU A 104 -15.28 -4.31 -2.69
N MET A 105 -14.64 -3.25 -2.16
CA MET A 105 -15.29 -2.24 -1.32
C MET A 105 -16.36 -1.44 -2.09
N ALA A 106 -16.11 -1.13 -3.37
CA ALA A 106 -17.07 -0.44 -4.23
C ALA A 106 -18.29 -1.30 -4.61
N GLN A 107 -18.16 -2.64 -4.58
CA GLN A 107 -19.26 -3.58 -4.86
C GLN A 107 -20.21 -3.81 -3.68
N LEU A 108 -19.85 -3.39 -2.45
CA LEU A 108 -20.76 -3.47 -1.31
C LEU A 108 -21.94 -2.51 -1.48
N ARG A 109 -23.14 -2.98 -1.11
CA ARG A 109 -24.35 -2.16 -1.10
C ARG A 109 -24.43 -1.37 0.20
N PHE A 110 -24.25 -0.05 0.10
CA PHE A 110 -24.46 0.89 1.21
C PHE A 110 -25.95 1.25 1.32
N CYS A 111 -26.55 1.10 2.51
CA CYS A 111 -27.99 1.36 2.73
C CYS A 111 -28.32 2.76 3.27
N GLY A 112 -27.32 3.60 3.55
CA GLY A 112 -27.52 4.92 4.17
C GLY A 112 -27.40 6.10 3.20
N SER A 113 -27.68 7.31 3.70
CA SER A 113 -27.20 8.55 3.07
C SER A 113 -25.71 8.40 2.81
N ASN A 114 -25.27 8.60 1.57
CA ASN A 114 -23.91 8.39 1.06
C ASN A 114 -22.87 9.39 1.66
N ARG A 115 -23.06 9.82 2.91
CA ARG A 115 -22.21 10.71 3.70
C ARG A 115 -21.66 9.95 4.90
N ILE A 116 -20.34 9.93 5.02
CA ILE A 116 -19.61 9.39 6.16
C ILE A 116 -19.19 10.60 7.02
N ASP A 117 -19.71 10.71 8.24
CA ASP A 117 -19.36 11.78 9.20
C ASP A 117 -18.02 11.53 9.93
N HIS A 118 -17.22 10.57 9.44
CA HIS A 118 -15.88 10.29 9.94
C HIS A 118 -14.80 10.86 9.02
N PHE A 119 -13.88 11.55 9.67
CA PHE A 119 -12.79 12.36 9.13
C PHE A 119 -11.65 11.54 8.49
N TYR A 120 -11.56 10.25 8.83
CA TYR A 120 -10.58 9.32 8.31
C TYR A 120 -11.29 8.11 7.71
N CYS A 121 -10.94 7.75 6.48
CA CYS A 121 -11.43 6.55 5.83
C CYS A 121 -10.80 5.30 6.45
N HIS A 122 -11.23 4.93 7.66
CA HIS A 122 -10.84 3.65 8.24
C HIS A 122 -11.70 2.53 7.64
N PHE A 123 -11.13 1.35 7.42
CA PHE A 123 -11.83 0.17 6.91
C PHE A 123 -13.07 -0.22 7.76
N MET A 124 -12.97 0.01 9.08
CA MET A 124 -13.99 -0.37 10.07
C MET A 124 -15.37 0.33 9.90
N PRO A 125 -15.46 1.66 9.74
CA PRO A 125 -16.74 2.33 9.51
C PRO A 125 -17.43 1.99 8.18
N LEU A 126 -16.69 1.61 7.12
CA LEU A 126 -17.28 1.15 5.85
C LEU A 126 -18.01 -0.19 6.00
N VAL A 127 -17.45 -1.11 6.79
CA VAL A 127 -18.04 -2.43 7.08
C VAL A 127 -19.32 -2.31 7.92
N VAL A 128 -19.41 -1.32 8.81
CA VAL A 128 -20.58 -1.09 9.68
C VAL A 128 -21.76 -0.44 8.94
N LEU A 129 -21.51 0.31 7.85
CA LEU A 129 -22.56 0.92 7.01
C LEU A 129 -23.08 0.00 5.88
N ALA A 130 -22.44 -1.15 5.65
CA ALA A 130 -22.81 -2.07 4.59
C ALA A 130 -24.09 -2.85 4.96
N CYS A 131 -25.04 -2.88 4.03
CA CYS A 131 -26.31 -3.60 4.17
C CYS A 131 -26.23 -5.05 3.66
N SER A 132 -25.26 -5.33 2.80
CA SER A 132 -24.88 -6.65 2.33
C SER A 132 -23.84 -7.28 3.25
N ASP A 133 -23.81 -8.61 3.35
CA ASP A 133 -22.85 -9.34 4.18
C ASP A 133 -21.40 -8.97 3.82
N PRO A 134 -20.66 -8.25 4.71
CA PRO A 134 -19.33 -7.73 4.39
C PRO A 134 -18.22 -8.76 4.58
N ARG A 135 -18.54 -10.01 4.98
CA ARG A 135 -17.58 -11.05 5.31
C ARG A 135 -16.54 -11.29 4.22
N VAL A 136 -16.95 -11.34 2.95
CA VAL A 136 -16.03 -11.58 1.83
C VAL A 136 -15.01 -10.44 1.72
N ALA A 137 -15.46 -9.19 1.68
CA ALA A 137 -14.56 -8.04 1.61
C ALA A 137 -13.67 -7.92 2.86
N GLN A 138 -14.19 -8.23 4.05
CA GLN A 138 -13.42 -8.25 5.30
C GLN A 138 -12.33 -9.31 5.31
N VAL A 139 -12.66 -10.55 4.96
CA VAL A 139 -11.69 -11.64 4.91
C VAL A 139 -10.66 -11.38 3.81
N THR A 140 -11.09 -10.96 2.62
CA THR A 140 -10.17 -10.69 1.51
C THR A 140 -9.24 -9.52 1.83
N THR A 141 -9.74 -8.42 2.41
CA THR A 141 -8.89 -7.30 2.81
C THR A 141 -7.91 -7.71 3.90
N PHE A 142 -8.34 -8.51 4.89
CA PHE A 142 -7.44 -9.02 5.92
C PHE A 142 -6.32 -9.89 5.35
N VAL A 143 -6.65 -10.84 4.46
CA VAL A 143 -5.64 -11.68 3.80
C VAL A 143 -4.69 -10.84 2.95
N LEU A 144 -5.23 -9.91 2.16
CA LEU A 144 -4.47 -9.03 1.27
C LEU A 144 -3.61 -8.01 2.01
N SER A 145 -3.88 -7.72 3.29
CA SER A 145 -3.03 -6.84 4.11
C SER A 145 -2.00 -7.62 4.93
N VAL A 146 -2.32 -8.84 5.38
CA VAL A 146 -1.37 -9.69 6.11
C VAL A 146 -0.23 -10.19 5.21
N VAL A 147 -0.51 -10.58 3.96
CA VAL A 147 0.50 -11.13 3.06
C VAL A 147 1.62 -10.12 2.72
N PRO A 148 1.31 -8.86 2.30
CA PRO A 148 2.34 -7.85 2.02
C PRO A 148 3.08 -7.36 3.26
N LEU A 149 2.61 -7.63 4.48
CA LEU A 149 3.36 -7.33 5.70
C LEU A 149 4.30 -8.47 6.06
N THR A 150 3.77 -9.69 6.09
CA THR A 150 4.50 -10.87 6.56
C THR A 150 5.60 -11.32 5.59
N VAL A 151 5.37 -11.26 4.28
CA VAL A 151 6.34 -11.70 3.29
C VAL A 151 7.58 -10.78 3.28
N PRO A 152 7.47 -9.44 3.14
CA PRO A 152 8.61 -8.55 3.20
C PRO A 152 9.31 -8.62 4.56
N PHE A 153 8.57 -8.68 5.66
CA PHE A 153 9.15 -8.80 6.99
C PHE A 153 9.96 -10.09 7.16
N GLY A 154 9.43 -11.23 6.70
CA GLY A 154 10.16 -12.50 6.70
C GLY A 154 11.41 -12.45 5.82
N LEU A 155 11.33 -11.83 4.65
CA LEU A 155 12.51 -11.61 3.79
C LEU A 155 13.56 -10.74 4.47
N ILE A 156 13.15 -9.64 5.11
CA ILE A 156 14.07 -8.75 5.85
C ILE A 156 14.76 -9.50 6.98
N LEU A 157 14.05 -10.36 7.72
CA LEU A 157 14.63 -11.12 8.83
C LEU A 157 15.55 -12.27 8.39
N THR A 158 15.36 -12.79 7.18
CA THR A 158 16.17 -13.90 6.64
C THR A 158 17.33 -13.44 5.77
N SER A 159 17.36 -12.16 5.42
CA SER A 159 18.46 -11.46 4.73
C SER A 159 19.49 -10.96 5.73
#